data_AF-A0A7J8K2X1-F1
#
_entry.id   AF-A0A7J8K2X1-F1
#
_cell.length_a   1.000
_cell.length_b   1.000
_cell.length_c   1.000
_cell.angle_alpha   90.00
_cell.angle_beta   90.00
_cell.angle_gamma   90.00
#
_symmetry.space_group_name_H-M   'P 1'
#
loop_
_entity.id
_entity.type
_entity.pdbx_description
1 polymer ?
#
loop_
_entity_poly.entity_id
_entity_poly.type
_entity_poly.pdbx_seq_one_letter_code
_entity_poly.pdbx_strand_id
1 'polypeptide(L)'
;MKRVFSLLEKTWLGTPIQFTWQKTSGNYLAVTGADHTVKIFDRHGQKRSEINLSGNCVAMDWDKDGDILAVVAEKSSCIYLWDANTNKTSQLDSGIRDQMSFLLWSKIGSFLAVGTVKGNLLIYNRQTSRKIPVLGKHTKRITCGCWNTENLLALGGEDKMITVSNQEGDTIRQSPLRSEPGNMQFSVMKTDDRTSTAESTISVVVGKKSLFLFNLNDPDNSVDLEFKQGYGNIVCYSWYGDGYIMVGFSRGIFVVISTHIREIGQEIFQARDHKDSLTSIAVSLYKEYSRDSTSLC
;
A
#
# COMPACT_ATOMS: atom_id res chain seq x y z
N MET A 1 0.78 27.07 2.38
CA MET A 1 0.41 25.81 3.07
C MET A 1 0.18 26.10 4.55
N LYS A 2 -1.05 25.94 5.07
CA LYS A 2 -1.35 26.13 6.49
C LYS A 2 -0.96 24.86 7.25
N ARG A 3 -0.08 24.97 8.26
CA ARG A 3 0.28 23.83 9.10
C ARG A 3 -0.96 23.39 9.90
N VAL A 4 -1.47 22.19 9.63
CA VAL A 4 -2.70 21.68 10.27
C VAL A 4 -2.39 20.96 11.58
N PHE A 5 -1.29 20.21 11.65
CA PHE A 5 -0.84 19.53 12.86
C PHE A 5 0.68 19.31 12.82
N SER A 6 1.29 19.09 14.00
CA SER A 6 2.70 18.72 14.14
C SER A 6 2.86 17.83 15.36
N LEU A 7 3.58 16.72 15.20
CA LEU A 7 3.95 15.82 16.28
C LEU A 7 5.43 16.11 16.64
N LEU A 8 5.68 16.67 17.82
CA LEU A 8 7.01 17.16 18.25
C LEU A 8 7.74 16.22 19.22
N GLU A 9 7.30 14.96 19.30
CA GLU A 9 7.89 14.00 20.23
C GLU A 9 9.32 13.62 19.81
N LYS A 10 10.30 13.76 20.72
CA LYS A 10 11.71 13.41 20.46
C LYS A 10 11.95 11.89 20.39
N THR A 11 10.95 11.09 20.76
CA THR A 11 11.00 9.63 20.82
C THR A 11 10.99 8.94 19.46
N TRP A 12 10.79 9.67 18.36
CA TRP A 12 10.80 9.13 17.00
C TRP A 12 12.20 9.03 16.36
N LEU A 13 13.27 9.31 17.11
CA LEU A 13 14.65 9.28 16.61
C LEU A 13 15.13 7.84 16.39
N GLY A 14 15.61 7.52 15.18
CA GLY A 14 16.38 6.30 14.89
C GLY A 14 15.77 5.32 13.87
N THR A 15 14.50 5.47 13.51
CA THR A 15 13.84 4.65 12.45
C THR A 15 12.90 5.51 11.59
N PRO A 16 12.60 5.10 10.35
CA PRO A 16 11.58 5.78 9.55
C PRO A 16 10.23 5.71 10.25
N ILE A 17 9.61 6.87 10.47
CA ILE A 17 8.26 6.97 11.02
C ILE A 17 7.29 6.40 10.00
N GLN A 18 6.45 5.46 10.44
CA GLN A 18 5.30 5.01 9.67
C GLN A 18 4.05 5.67 10.25
N PHE A 19 3.12 6.04 9.37
CA PHE A 19 1.84 6.58 9.78
C PHE A 19 0.74 6.20 8.79
N THR A 20 -0.50 6.15 9.28
CA THR A 20 -1.68 5.92 8.45
C THR A 20 -2.89 6.68 8.98
N TRP A 21 -3.55 7.40 8.09
CA TRP A 21 -4.80 8.09 8.41
C TRP A 21 -5.96 7.10 8.41
N GLN A 22 -6.88 7.30 9.34
CA GLN A 22 -8.15 6.59 9.35
C GLN A 22 -8.86 6.78 8.01
N LYS A 23 -9.24 5.66 7.39
CA LYS A 23 -9.98 5.65 6.13
C LYS A 23 -11.36 6.31 6.33
N THR A 24 -11.88 6.93 5.27
CA THR A 24 -13.21 7.57 5.19
C THR A 24 -13.40 8.83 6.04
N SER A 25 -13.24 8.76 7.37
CA SER A 25 -13.56 9.87 8.28
C SER A 25 -12.37 10.77 8.63
N GLY A 26 -11.13 10.26 8.52
CA GLY A 26 -9.91 11.03 8.78
C GLY A 26 -9.82 11.62 10.20
N ASN A 27 -10.53 11.05 11.18
CA ASN A 27 -10.55 11.59 12.53
C ASN A 27 -9.32 11.16 13.35
N TYR A 28 -8.73 10.01 13.02
CA TYR A 28 -7.55 9.49 13.69
C TYR A 28 -6.33 9.35 12.77
N LEU A 29 -5.16 9.53 13.35
CA LEU A 29 -3.85 9.28 12.76
C LEU A 29 -3.11 8.28 13.64
N ALA A 30 -2.78 7.11 13.09
CA ALA A 30 -1.91 6.15 13.74
C ALA A 30 -0.45 6.43 13.34
N VAL A 31 0.46 6.44 14.31
CA VAL A 31 1.88 6.72 14.13
C VAL A 31 2.71 5.74 14.94
N THR A 32 3.80 5.26 14.35
CA THR A 32 4.76 4.37 15.01
C THR A 32 6.19 4.74 14.62
N GLY A 33 7.13 4.43 15.52
CA GLY A 33 8.55 4.63 15.33
C GLY A 33 9.35 3.55 16.06
N ALA A 34 10.50 3.90 16.63
CA ALA A 34 11.43 2.94 17.25
C ALA A 34 11.00 2.47 18.65
N ASP A 35 9.99 3.08 19.27
CA ASP A 35 9.66 2.88 20.69
C ASP A 35 8.74 1.66 20.96
N HIS A 36 8.53 0.80 19.95
CA HIS A 36 7.65 -0.38 20.04
C HIS A 36 6.19 -0.03 20.41
N THR A 37 5.75 1.18 20.09
CA THR A 37 4.36 1.60 20.29
C THR A 37 3.72 2.03 18.97
N VAL A 38 2.39 1.90 18.92
CA VAL A 38 1.56 2.66 17.97
C VAL A 38 0.75 3.66 18.75
N LYS A 39 0.99 4.94 18.48
CA LYS A 39 0.23 6.05 19.09
C LYS A 39 -0.86 6.48 18.14
N ILE A 40 -2.05 6.71 18.69
CA ILE A 40 -3.22 7.14 17.93
C ILE A 40 -3.55 8.54 18.38
N PHE A 41 -3.51 9.48 17.43
CA PHE A 41 -3.84 10.88 17.64
C PHE A 41 -5.17 11.20 16.99
N ASP A 42 -5.92 12.14 17.56
CA ASP A 42 -7.03 12.75 16.83
C ASP A 42 -6.55 13.80 15.82
N ARG A 43 -7.47 14.26 14.98
CA ARG A 43 -7.23 15.33 13.99
C ARG A 43 -6.79 16.68 14.57
N HIS A 44 -6.89 16.88 15.89
CA HIS A 44 -6.41 18.06 16.60
C HIS A 44 -5.00 17.86 17.20
N GLY A 45 -4.42 16.67 17.01
CA GLY A 45 -3.08 16.31 17.50
C GLY A 45 -3.05 15.81 18.94
N GLN A 46 -4.20 15.53 19.56
CA GLN A 46 -4.23 14.98 20.92
C GLN A 46 -4.06 13.45 20.88
N LYS A 47 -3.18 12.91 21.73
CA LYS A 47 -3.02 11.45 21.87
C LYS A 47 -4.27 10.86 22.53
N ARG A 48 -4.94 9.96 21.82
CA ARG A 48 -6.18 9.29 22.23
C ARG A 48 -5.93 7.89 22.78
N SER A 49 -5.00 7.16 22.19
CA SER A 49 -4.68 5.80 22.58
C SER A 49 -3.22 5.46 22.26
N GLU A 50 -2.74 4.38 22.88
CA GLU A 50 -1.39 3.85 22.71
C GLU A 50 -1.44 2.33 22.78
N ILE A 51 -0.90 1.67 21.75
CA ILE A 51 -0.81 0.22 21.65
C ILE A 51 0.63 -0.17 21.95
N ASN A 52 0.84 -0.90 23.04
CA ASN A 52 2.14 -1.47 23.39
C ASN A 52 2.37 -2.76 22.60
N LEU A 53 3.43 -2.81 21.80
CA LEU A 53 3.79 -3.95 20.98
C LEU A 53 4.89 -4.78 21.63
N SER A 54 5.00 -6.06 21.25
CA SER A 54 6.10 -6.94 21.66
C SER A 54 7.45 -6.63 21.00
N GLY A 55 7.47 -5.73 20.00
CA GLY A 55 8.62 -5.39 19.18
C GLY A 55 8.28 -4.27 18.20
N ASN A 56 9.10 -4.06 17.17
CA ASN A 56 8.85 -3.02 16.18
C ASN A 56 7.53 -3.26 15.45
N CYS A 57 6.79 -2.19 15.16
CA CYS A 57 5.66 -2.26 14.25
C CYS A 57 6.16 -2.65 12.86
N VAL A 58 5.60 -3.72 12.30
CA VAL A 58 5.94 -4.22 10.97
C VAL A 58 5.03 -3.57 9.93
N ALA A 59 3.73 -3.57 10.20
CA ALA A 59 2.70 -3.01 9.32
C ALA A 59 1.44 -2.66 10.11
N MET A 60 0.72 -1.66 9.62
CA MET A 60 -0.57 -1.25 10.16
C MET A 60 -1.49 -0.74 9.05
N ASP A 61 -2.77 -1.07 9.14
CA ASP A 61 -3.77 -0.62 8.17
C ASP A 61 -5.16 -0.53 8.82
N TRP A 62 -5.98 0.36 8.31
CA TRP A 62 -7.38 0.53 8.71
C TRP A 62 -8.30 -0.34 7.85
N ASP A 63 -9.37 -0.87 8.45
CA ASP A 63 -10.42 -1.52 7.66
C ASP A 63 -11.17 -0.53 6.76
N LYS A 64 -12.01 -1.06 5.87
CA LYS A 64 -12.73 -0.28 4.85
C LYS A 64 -13.57 0.88 5.43
N ASP A 65 -14.11 0.70 6.64
CA ASP A 65 -14.98 1.68 7.30
C ASP A 65 -14.15 2.65 8.15
N GLY A 66 -12.88 2.34 8.41
CA GLY A 66 -12.01 3.08 9.31
C GLY A 66 -12.31 2.80 10.78
N ASP A 67 -13.10 1.77 11.09
CA ASP A 67 -13.50 1.43 12.46
C ASP A 67 -12.40 0.67 13.19
N ILE A 68 -11.62 -0.15 12.49
CA ILE A 68 -10.57 -0.96 13.10
C ILE A 68 -9.22 -0.67 12.47
N LEU A 69 -8.25 -0.34 13.34
CA LEU A 69 -6.84 -0.39 13.00
C LEU A 69 -6.27 -1.76 13.36
N ALA A 70 -5.70 -2.46 12.38
CA ALA A 70 -4.93 -3.67 12.63
C ALA A 70 -3.44 -3.35 12.62
N VAL A 71 -2.70 -3.93 13.56
CA VAL A 71 -1.25 -3.75 13.71
C VAL A 71 -0.59 -5.11 13.92
N VAL A 72 0.52 -5.33 13.22
CA VAL A 72 1.40 -6.49 13.44
C VAL A 72 2.77 -6.01 13.86
N ALA A 73 3.37 -6.76 14.79
CA ALA A 73 4.65 -6.43 15.39
C ALA A 73 5.65 -7.58 15.26
N GLU A 74 6.92 -7.25 15.28
CA GLU A 74 7.99 -8.24 15.38
C GLU A 74 7.81 -9.09 16.64
N LYS A 75 8.11 -10.38 16.53
CA LYS A 75 8.07 -11.37 17.62
C LYS A 75 6.67 -11.60 18.23
N SER A 76 5.61 -10.98 17.70
CA SER A 76 4.23 -11.27 18.08
C SER A 76 3.65 -12.40 17.23
N SER A 77 2.90 -13.31 17.85
CA SER A 77 1.98 -14.22 17.15
C SER A 77 0.56 -13.64 17.01
N CYS A 78 0.30 -12.51 17.68
CA CYS A 78 -1.00 -11.85 17.71
C CYS A 78 -1.03 -10.63 16.78
N ILE A 79 -2.19 -10.42 16.16
CA ILE A 79 -2.56 -9.19 15.47
C ILE A 79 -3.27 -8.30 16.50
N TYR A 80 -2.80 -7.07 16.68
CA TYR A 80 -3.46 -6.10 17.54
C TYR A 80 -4.57 -5.42 16.76
N LEU A 81 -5.78 -5.36 17.32
CA LEU A 81 -6.94 -4.70 16.73
C LEU A 81 -7.39 -3.59 17.67
N TRP A 82 -7.31 -2.34 17.20
CA TRP A 82 -7.82 -1.18 17.92
C TRP A 82 -9.12 -0.70 17.30
N ASP A 83 -10.15 -0.53 18.13
CA ASP A 83 -11.48 -0.13 17.73
C ASP A 83 -11.71 1.36 17.98
N ALA A 84 -12.01 2.11 16.92
CA ALA A 84 -12.18 3.56 16.92
C ALA A 84 -13.42 4.05 17.65
N ASN A 85 -14.45 3.20 17.74
CA ASN A 85 -15.73 3.51 18.36
C ASN A 85 -15.68 3.33 19.87
N THR A 86 -14.90 2.36 20.34
CA THR A 86 -14.76 2.02 21.77
C THR A 86 -13.44 2.51 22.37
N ASN A 87 -12.47 2.90 21.55
CA ASN A 87 -11.09 3.20 21.92
C ASN A 87 -10.38 2.04 22.64
N LYS A 88 -10.81 0.79 22.39
CA LYS A 88 -10.24 -0.40 23.03
C LYS A 88 -9.32 -1.15 22.09
N THR A 89 -8.25 -1.70 22.65
CA THR A 89 -7.37 -2.64 21.96
C THR A 89 -7.71 -4.07 22.36
N SER A 90 -7.72 -4.95 21.38
CA SER A 90 -7.83 -6.40 21.53
C SER A 90 -6.70 -7.10 20.77
N GLN A 91 -6.45 -8.37 21.09
CA GLN A 91 -5.48 -9.19 20.38
C GLN A 91 -6.19 -10.38 19.74
N LEU A 92 -5.89 -10.58 18.46
CA LEU A 92 -6.33 -11.74 17.69
C LEU A 92 -5.12 -12.67 17.50
N ASP A 93 -5.17 -13.87 18.10
CA ASP A 93 -4.17 -14.89 17.81
C ASP A 93 -4.25 -15.28 16.33
N SER A 94 -3.16 -15.08 15.57
CA SER A 94 -3.14 -15.41 14.15
C SER A 94 -3.10 -16.93 13.91
N GLY A 95 -2.62 -17.71 14.88
CA GLY A 95 -2.25 -19.12 14.68
C GLY A 95 -0.99 -19.33 13.82
N ILE A 96 -0.39 -18.25 13.30
CA ILE A 96 0.85 -18.28 12.52
C ILE A 96 2.03 -18.32 13.49
N ARG A 97 2.95 -19.27 13.27
CA ARG A 97 4.19 -19.40 14.08
C ARG A 97 5.37 -18.61 13.51
N ASP A 98 5.31 -18.24 12.24
CA ASP A 98 6.35 -17.46 11.58
C ASP A 98 6.18 -15.96 11.86
N GLN A 99 7.28 -15.22 11.75
CA GLN A 99 7.25 -13.77 11.88
C GLN A 99 6.40 -13.16 10.75
N MET A 100 5.41 -12.34 11.14
CA MET A 100 4.59 -11.56 10.21
C MET A 100 5.45 -10.47 9.56
N SER A 101 5.28 -10.28 8.25
CA SER A 101 6.04 -9.32 7.43
C SER A 101 5.16 -8.32 6.68
N PHE A 102 3.85 -8.58 6.60
CA PHE A 102 2.92 -7.82 5.79
C PHE A 102 1.53 -7.85 6.41
N LEU A 103 0.78 -6.75 6.27
CA LEU A 103 -0.61 -6.64 6.69
C LEU A 103 -1.36 -5.70 5.75
N LEU A 104 -2.58 -6.07 5.32
CA LEU A 104 -3.42 -5.22 4.50
C LEU A 104 -4.90 -5.59 4.60
N TRP A 105 -5.76 -4.59 4.86
CA TRP A 105 -7.22 -4.77 4.79
C TRP A 105 -7.73 -4.68 3.35
N SER A 106 -8.78 -5.44 3.06
CA SER A 106 -9.55 -5.28 1.83
C SER A 106 -10.17 -3.89 1.74
N LYS A 107 -10.26 -3.37 0.50
CA LYS A 107 -10.87 -2.08 0.18
C LYS A 107 -12.39 -2.05 0.44
N ILE A 108 -13.04 -3.21 0.41
CA ILE A 108 -14.51 -3.35 0.35
C ILE A 108 -15.06 -4.50 1.19
N GLY A 109 -14.28 -5.56 1.38
CA GLY A 109 -14.63 -6.67 2.25
C GLY A 109 -14.08 -6.51 3.66
N SER A 110 -14.59 -7.32 4.58
CA SER A 110 -14.09 -7.40 5.97
C SER A 110 -12.90 -8.36 6.11
N PHE A 111 -12.03 -8.40 5.08
CA PHE A 111 -10.90 -9.32 5.00
C PHE A 111 -9.60 -8.62 5.36
N LEU A 112 -8.79 -9.27 6.18
CA LEU A 112 -7.43 -8.88 6.53
C LEU A 112 -6.47 -9.94 5.98
N ALA A 113 -5.53 -9.52 5.13
CA ALA A 113 -4.42 -10.34 4.68
C ALA A 113 -3.20 -10.11 5.58
N VAL A 114 -2.57 -11.19 6.03
CA VAL A 114 -1.34 -11.15 6.82
C VAL A 114 -0.32 -12.09 6.21
N GLY A 115 0.80 -11.54 5.75
CA GLY A 115 1.89 -12.30 5.14
C GLY A 115 3.05 -12.52 6.11
N THR A 116 3.87 -13.54 5.85
CA THR A 116 5.03 -13.88 6.70
C THR A 116 6.36 -13.84 5.98
N VAL A 117 7.44 -13.85 6.75
CA VAL A 117 8.82 -13.95 6.26
C VAL A 117 9.12 -15.25 5.50
N LYS A 118 8.31 -16.29 5.69
CA LYS A 118 8.42 -17.57 4.97
C LYS A 118 7.42 -17.71 3.82
N GLY A 119 6.71 -16.64 3.48
CA GLY A 119 5.76 -16.63 2.39
C GLY A 119 4.43 -17.35 2.68
N ASN A 120 4.11 -17.56 3.95
CA ASN A 120 2.78 -17.99 4.35
C ASN A 120 1.82 -16.79 4.39
N LEU A 121 0.55 -17.05 4.13
CA LEU A 121 -0.52 -16.04 4.12
C LEU A 121 -1.63 -16.49 5.07
N LEU A 122 -2.18 -15.56 5.83
CA LEU A 122 -3.43 -15.72 6.56
C LEU A 122 -4.44 -14.75 5.97
N ILE A 123 -5.61 -15.27 5.59
CA ILE A 123 -6.79 -14.43 5.38
C ILE A 123 -7.70 -14.55 6.59
N TYR A 124 -7.98 -13.41 7.22
CA TYR A 124 -8.92 -13.31 8.33
C TYR A 124 -10.17 -12.55 7.90
N ASN A 125 -11.33 -13.19 7.99
CA ASN A 125 -12.61 -12.53 7.81
C ASN A 125 -13.13 -12.07 9.17
N ARG A 126 -13.13 -10.75 9.40
CA ARG A 126 -13.56 -10.14 10.66
C ARG A 126 -15.03 -10.39 10.96
N GLN A 127 -15.89 -10.36 9.95
CA GLN A 127 -17.35 -10.51 10.13
C GLN A 127 -17.71 -11.91 10.62
N THR A 128 -17.04 -12.95 10.11
CA THR A 128 -17.31 -14.35 10.48
C THR A 128 -16.32 -14.90 11.50
N SER A 129 -15.29 -14.13 11.86
CA SER A 129 -14.13 -14.58 12.63
C SER A 129 -13.39 -15.79 12.04
N ARG A 130 -13.60 -16.10 10.75
CA ARG A 130 -12.96 -17.22 10.05
C ARG A 130 -11.50 -16.87 9.72
N LYS A 131 -10.59 -17.80 10.00
CA LYS A 131 -9.16 -17.73 9.66
C LYS A 131 -8.86 -18.78 8.60
N ILE A 132 -8.24 -18.37 7.50
CA ILE A 132 -7.87 -19.24 6.38
C ILE A 132 -6.35 -19.16 6.23
N PRO A 133 -5.60 -20.15 6.76
CA PRO A 133 -4.16 -20.23 6.55
C PRO A 133 -3.87 -20.80 5.15
N VAL A 134 -2.99 -20.13 4.42
CA VAL A 134 -2.48 -20.54 3.11
C VAL A 134 -0.97 -20.69 3.23
N LEU A 135 -0.51 -21.94 3.21
CA LEU A 135 0.91 -22.27 3.35
C LEU A 135 1.61 -22.22 1.99
N GLY A 136 2.83 -21.70 1.97
CA GLY A 136 3.66 -21.66 0.77
C GLY A 136 3.08 -20.81 -0.37
N LYS A 137 2.34 -19.73 -0.04
CA LYS A 137 1.82 -18.78 -1.04
C LYS A 137 2.94 -18.15 -1.85
N HIS A 138 4.03 -17.79 -1.16
CA HIS A 138 5.31 -17.42 -1.72
C HIS A 138 6.39 -18.32 -1.11
N THR A 139 7.52 -18.48 -1.81
CA THR A 139 8.67 -19.27 -1.31
C THR A 139 9.60 -18.46 -0.39
N LYS A 140 9.40 -17.14 -0.33
CA LYS A 140 10.12 -16.19 0.52
C LYS A 140 9.17 -15.15 1.10
N ARG A 141 9.70 -14.19 1.85
CA ARG A 141 8.96 -13.09 2.50
C ARG A 141 7.96 -12.44 1.55
N ILE A 142 6.71 -12.30 2.00
CA ILE A 142 5.72 -11.43 1.37
C ILE A 142 6.03 -9.98 1.79
N THR A 143 6.24 -9.11 0.81
CA THR A 143 6.76 -7.75 1.03
C THR A 143 5.77 -6.64 0.68
N CYS A 144 4.82 -6.91 -0.21
CA CYS A 144 3.87 -5.93 -0.69
C CYS A 144 2.58 -6.59 -1.18
N GLY A 145 1.52 -5.80 -1.30
CA GLY A 145 0.28 -6.25 -1.91
C GLY A 145 -0.74 -5.13 -2.03
N CYS A 146 -1.81 -5.42 -2.76
CA CYS A 146 -2.96 -4.53 -2.88
C CYS A 146 -4.24 -5.33 -3.10
N TRP A 147 -5.37 -4.81 -2.62
CA TRP A 147 -6.70 -5.32 -2.94
C TRP A 147 -7.35 -4.49 -4.05
N ASN A 148 -8.18 -5.13 -4.87
CA ASN A 148 -9.04 -4.43 -5.84
C ASN A 148 -10.49 -4.31 -5.36
N THR A 149 -11.34 -3.64 -6.14
CA THR A 149 -12.78 -3.49 -5.91
C THR A 149 -13.63 -4.75 -6.21
N GLU A 150 -13.00 -5.88 -6.48
CA GLU A 150 -13.65 -7.19 -6.65
C GLU A 150 -13.16 -8.21 -5.60
N ASN A 151 -12.46 -7.75 -4.55
CA ASN A 151 -11.80 -8.59 -3.54
C ASN A 151 -10.76 -9.56 -4.13
N LEU A 152 -10.06 -9.15 -5.19
CA LEU A 152 -8.82 -9.78 -5.60
C LEU A 152 -7.66 -9.21 -4.80
N LEU A 153 -6.79 -10.10 -4.32
CA LEU A 153 -5.58 -9.78 -3.59
C LEU A 153 -4.36 -10.07 -4.45
N ALA A 154 -3.61 -9.03 -4.82
CA ALA A 154 -2.30 -9.17 -5.41
C ALA A 154 -1.23 -9.09 -4.32
N LEU A 155 -0.27 -10.01 -4.34
CA LEU A 155 0.86 -10.08 -3.42
C LEU A 155 2.17 -10.17 -4.18
N GLY A 156 3.21 -9.55 -3.65
CA GLY A 156 4.58 -9.65 -4.13
C GLY A 156 5.50 -10.18 -3.04
N GLY A 157 6.47 -10.99 -3.44
CA GLY A 157 7.46 -11.58 -2.53
C GLY A 157 8.90 -11.40 -2.97
N GLU A 158 9.83 -11.58 -2.03
CA GLU A 158 11.29 -11.63 -2.29
C GLU A 158 11.69 -12.80 -3.22
N ASP A 159 10.77 -13.71 -3.49
CA ASP A 159 10.89 -14.75 -4.50
C ASP A 159 10.70 -14.23 -5.94
N LYS A 160 10.51 -12.92 -6.10
CA LYS A 160 10.32 -12.23 -7.38
C LYS A 160 9.10 -12.76 -8.12
N MET A 161 8.04 -13.06 -7.38
CA MET A 161 6.75 -13.43 -7.94
C MET A 161 5.70 -12.40 -7.57
N ILE A 162 4.74 -12.18 -8.47
CA ILE A 162 3.42 -11.64 -8.12
C ILE A 162 2.45 -12.81 -8.11
N THR A 163 1.61 -12.90 -7.09
CA THR A 163 0.44 -13.78 -7.07
C THR A 163 -0.83 -12.97 -6.96
N VAL A 164 -1.90 -13.40 -7.62
CA VAL A 164 -3.22 -12.78 -7.59
C VAL A 164 -4.20 -13.82 -7.12
N SER A 165 -5.01 -13.48 -6.13
CA SER A 165 -5.80 -14.44 -5.37
C SER A 165 -7.21 -13.96 -5.15
N ASN A 166 -8.15 -14.88 -4.94
CA ASN A 166 -9.46 -14.54 -4.41
C ASN A 166 -9.39 -14.21 -2.90
N GLN A 167 -10.52 -13.83 -2.32
CA GLN A 167 -10.67 -13.57 -0.88
C GLN A 167 -10.51 -14.81 0.02
N GLU A 168 -10.42 -16.02 -0.53
CA GLU A 168 -10.12 -17.25 0.21
C GLU A 168 -8.62 -17.57 0.18
N GLY A 169 -7.84 -16.83 -0.60
CA GLY A 169 -6.39 -17.01 -0.75
C GLY A 169 -5.98 -17.94 -1.89
N ASP A 170 -6.94 -18.48 -2.66
CA ASP A 170 -6.66 -19.32 -3.82
C ASP A 170 -6.00 -18.49 -4.92
N THR A 171 -4.89 -19.00 -5.48
CA THR A 171 -4.18 -18.34 -6.58
C THR A 171 -4.97 -18.45 -7.89
N ILE A 172 -5.31 -17.31 -8.48
CA ILE A 172 -5.95 -17.18 -9.79
C ILE A 172 -4.88 -16.98 -10.88
N ARG A 173 -3.90 -16.12 -10.61
CA ARG A 173 -2.80 -15.81 -11.52
C ARG A 173 -1.49 -15.66 -10.75
N GLN A 174 -0.40 -15.87 -11.45
CA GLN A 174 0.93 -15.55 -10.97
C GLN A 174 1.84 -15.17 -12.13
N SER A 175 2.82 -14.30 -11.88
CA SER A 175 3.78 -13.88 -12.90
C SER A 175 5.17 -13.65 -12.27
N PRO A 176 6.25 -14.12 -12.90
CA PRO A 176 7.60 -13.86 -12.44
C PRO A 176 8.03 -12.42 -12.73
N LEU A 177 8.90 -11.89 -11.88
CA LEU A 177 9.50 -10.57 -11.98
C LEU A 177 11.01 -10.67 -12.17
N ARG A 178 11.59 -9.64 -12.82
CA ARG A 178 13.04 -9.53 -13.00
C ARG A 178 13.78 -9.24 -11.69
N SER A 179 13.11 -8.57 -10.76
CA SER A 179 13.66 -8.18 -9.46
C SER A 179 12.57 -8.19 -8.37
N GLU A 180 12.94 -7.85 -7.15
CA GLU A 180 12.03 -7.77 -6.01
C GLU A 180 10.90 -6.75 -6.27
N PRO A 181 9.64 -7.12 -5.98
CA PRO A 181 8.50 -6.22 -6.04
C PRO A 181 8.51 -5.23 -4.87
N GLY A 182 8.01 -4.03 -5.14
CA GLY A 182 7.82 -2.95 -4.18
C GLY A 182 6.37 -2.48 -4.13
N ASN A 183 6.15 -1.17 -4.06
CA ASN A 183 4.81 -0.60 -4.03
C ASN A 183 3.97 -1.12 -5.20
N MET A 184 2.71 -1.49 -4.92
CA MET A 184 1.80 -2.14 -5.85
C MET A 184 0.40 -1.53 -5.72
N GLN A 185 -0.28 -1.36 -6.85
CA GLN A 185 -1.64 -0.81 -6.91
C GLN A 185 -2.45 -1.50 -8.01
N PHE A 186 -3.70 -1.81 -7.70
CA PHE A 186 -4.73 -2.13 -8.68
C PHE A 186 -5.30 -0.86 -9.28
N SER A 187 -5.51 -0.86 -10.60
CA SER A 187 -6.04 0.28 -11.35
C SER A 187 -6.71 -0.16 -12.64
N VAL A 188 -7.43 0.78 -13.25
CA VAL A 188 -8.06 0.62 -14.56
C VAL A 188 -7.15 1.27 -15.60
N MET A 189 -6.61 0.48 -16.53
CA MET A 189 -5.96 1.05 -17.71
C MET A 189 -7.00 1.61 -18.66
N LYS A 190 -6.67 2.77 -19.24
CA LYS A 190 -7.50 3.37 -20.27
C LYS A 190 -7.38 2.59 -21.58
N THR A 191 -8.45 1.91 -21.95
CA THR A 191 -8.62 1.24 -23.25
C THR A 191 -9.54 2.06 -24.16
N ASP A 192 -9.42 1.85 -25.48
CA ASP A 192 -10.30 2.48 -26.46
C ASP A 192 -11.79 2.08 -26.22
N ASP A 193 -12.01 0.87 -25.68
CA ASP A 193 -13.32 0.40 -25.21
C ASP A 193 -13.64 0.96 -23.81
N ARG A 194 -14.64 1.83 -23.75
CA ARG A 194 -15.06 2.59 -22.55
C ARG A 194 -15.92 1.78 -21.55
N THR A 195 -15.94 0.47 -21.62
CA THR A 195 -16.95 -0.36 -20.94
C THR A 195 -16.46 -1.04 -19.66
N SER A 196 -15.15 -1.29 -19.51
CA SER A 196 -14.64 -1.98 -18.33
C SER A 196 -14.24 -0.99 -17.24
N THR A 197 -15.02 -0.96 -16.16
CA THR A 197 -14.68 -0.25 -14.91
C THR A 197 -13.90 -1.15 -13.93
N ALA A 198 -13.64 -2.41 -14.29
CA ALA A 198 -12.98 -3.37 -13.42
C ALA A 198 -11.48 -3.07 -13.30
N GLU A 199 -11.00 -2.90 -12.05
CA GLU A 199 -9.58 -2.80 -11.70
C GLU A 199 -8.85 -4.11 -12.05
N SER A 200 -8.43 -4.22 -13.31
CA SER A 200 -7.83 -5.42 -13.90
C SER A 200 -6.33 -5.30 -14.16
N THR A 201 -5.75 -4.12 -13.94
CA THR A 201 -4.30 -3.90 -14.10
C THR A 201 -3.63 -3.77 -12.74
N ILE A 202 -2.59 -4.57 -12.54
CA ILE A 202 -1.67 -4.45 -11.42
C ILE A 202 -0.46 -3.68 -11.90
N SER A 203 -0.19 -2.57 -11.23
CA SER A 203 1.08 -1.86 -11.34
C SER A 203 1.96 -2.25 -10.16
N VAL A 204 3.25 -2.49 -10.39
CA VAL A 204 4.21 -2.78 -9.33
C VAL A 204 5.58 -2.19 -9.65
N VAL A 205 6.21 -1.58 -8.64
CA VAL A 205 7.61 -1.16 -8.76
C VAL A 205 8.51 -2.39 -8.69
N VAL A 206 9.39 -2.56 -9.67
CA VAL A 206 10.32 -3.70 -9.74
C VAL A 206 11.75 -3.21 -9.55
N GLY A 207 12.43 -3.75 -8.53
CA GLY A 207 13.84 -3.41 -8.23
C GLY A 207 14.10 -1.93 -7.95
N LYS A 208 13.05 -1.15 -7.63
CA LYS A 208 13.09 0.32 -7.51
C LYS A 208 13.48 1.06 -8.80
N LYS A 209 13.46 0.39 -9.96
CA LYS A 209 13.95 0.95 -11.24
C LYS A 209 12.89 1.08 -12.30
N SER A 210 12.00 0.10 -12.40
CA SER A 210 10.95 0.08 -13.40
C SER A 210 9.57 -0.05 -12.77
N LEU A 211 8.55 0.28 -13.55
CA LEU A 211 7.14 0.07 -13.21
C LEU A 211 6.58 -1.00 -14.13
N PHE A 212 6.32 -2.17 -13.57
CA PHE A 212 5.74 -3.30 -14.29
C PHE A 212 4.22 -3.25 -14.23
N LEU A 213 3.57 -3.38 -15.38
CA LEU A 213 2.13 -3.37 -15.57
C LEU A 213 1.69 -4.75 -16.04
N PHE A 214 0.85 -5.39 -15.24
CA PHE A 214 0.32 -6.73 -15.48
C PHE A 214 -1.21 -6.68 -15.56
N ASN A 215 -1.75 -6.95 -16.74
CA ASN A 215 -3.19 -7.00 -16.96
C ASN A 215 -3.71 -8.42 -16.74
N LEU A 216 -4.70 -8.59 -15.86
CA LEU A 216 -5.31 -9.88 -15.58
C LEU A 216 -6.07 -10.48 -16.77
N ASN A 217 -6.61 -9.61 -17.63
CA ASN A 217 -7.37 -9.99 -18.82
C ASN A 217 -6.47 -10.28 -20.03
N ASP A 218 -5.23 -9.79 -20.00
CA ASP A 218 -4.25 -9.95 -21.06
C ASP A 218 -2.85 -10.17 -20.46
N PRO A 219 -2.62 -11.34 -19.84
CA PRO A 219 -1.42 -11.61 -19.05
C PRO A 219 -0.15 -11.73 -19.90
N ASP A 220 -0.30 -12.04 -21.20
CA ASP A 220 0.82 -12.22 -22.13
C ASP A 220 1.41 -10.87 -22.58
N ASN A 221 0.62 -9.79 -22.54
CA ASN A 221 1.01 -8.44 -22.94
C ASN A 221 1.37 -7.55 -21.73
N SER A 222 2.14 -8.08 -20.79
CA SER A 222 2.68 -7.28 -19.68
C SER A 222 3.70 -6.26 -20.17
N VAL A 223 3.74 -5.08 -19.53
CA VAL A 223 4.60 -3.96 -19.94
C VAL A 223 5.55 -3.62 -18.80
N ASP A 224 6.85 -3.54 -19.09
CA ASP A 224 7.88 -3.10 -18.14
C ASP A 224 8.36 -1.70 -18.51
N LEU A 225 8.00 -0.70 -17.73
CA LEU A 225 8.33 0.71 -18.00
C LEU A 225 9.64 1.07 -17.32
N GLU A 226 10.69 1.18 -18.12
CA GLU A 226 12.00 1.63 -17.68
C GLU A 226 12.14 3.15 -17.75
N PHE A 227 12.83 3.72 -16.76
CA PHE A 227 13.04 5.16 -16.67
C PHE A 227 14.52 5.53 -16.77
N LYS A 228 14.79 6.78 -17.14
CA LYS A 228 16.18 7.28 -17.28
C LYS A 228 16.93 7.08 -15.96
N GLN A 229 18.09 6.41 -16.03
CA GLN A 229 18.94 6.16 -14.84
C GLN A 229 19.28 7.45 -14.07
N GLY A 230 19.32 8.59 -14.77
CA GLY A 230 19.54 9.91 -14.20
C GLY A 230 18.52 10.32 -13.13
N TYR A 231 17.31 9.75 -13.11
CA TYR A 231 16.27 10.06 -12.13
C TYR A 231 16.52 9.43 -10.76
N GLY A 232 17.27 8.34 -10.69
CA GLY A 232 17.51 7.59 -9.46
C GLY A 232 16.55 6.41 -9.29
N ASN A 233 16.12 6.15 -8.05
CA ASN A 233 15.19 5.06 -7.73
C ASN A 233 13.76 5.58 -7.72
N ILE A 234 12.79 4.76 -8.16
CA ILE A 234 11.37 5.02 -7.92
C ILE A 234 11.13 4.93 -6.42
N VAL A 235 10.53 5.98 -5.86
CA VAL A 235 10.23 6.09 -4.42
C VAL A 235 8.74 5.95 -4.16
N CYS A 236 7.91 6.47 -5.07
CA CYS A 236 6.47 6.39 -5.02
C CYS A 236 5.88 6.57 -6.42
N TYR A 237 4.63 6.14 -6.59
CA TYR A 237 3.84 6.49 -7.77
C TYR A 237 2.35 6.52 -7.42
N SER A 238 1.56 7.20 -8.24
CA SER A 238 0.11 7.29 -8.05
C SER A 238 -0.60 7.39 -9.40
N TRP A 239 -1.66 6.61 -9.55
CA TRP A 239 -2.59 6.73 -10.68
C TRP A 239 -3.50 7.93 -10.50
N TYR A 240 -3.73 8.69 -11.59
CA TYR A 240 -4.62 9.85 -11.56
C TYR A 240 -5.21 10.20 -12.93
N GLY A 241 -6.25 11.04 -12.93
CA GLY A 241 -6.73 11.74 -14.12
C GLY A 241 -7.23 10.86 -15.27
N ASP A 242 -7.77 9.67 -14.98
CA ASP A 242 -8.23 8.67 -15.97
C ASP A 242 -7.18 8.31 -17.02
N GLY A 243 -6.12 7.61 -16.58
CA GLY A 243 -5.13 7.00 -17.47
C GLY A 243 -3.74 7.62 -17.43
N TYR A 244 -3.38 8.27 -16.32
CA TYR A 244 -2.02 8.76 -16.08
C TYR A 244 -1.44 8.17 -14.81
N ILE A 245 -0.11 8.04 -14.80
CA ILE A 245 0.64 7.70 -13.59
C ILE A 245 1.67 8.78 -13.35
N MET A 246 1.68 9.33 -12.15
CA MET A 246 2.76 10.16 -11.65
C MET A 246 3.78 9.28 -10.94
N VAL A 247 5.05 9.35 -11.32
CA VAL A 247 6.14 8.57 -10.73
C VAL A 247 7.18 9.49 -10.14
N GLY A 248 7.48 9.32 -8.86
CA GLY A 248 8.46 10.11 -8.12
C GLY A 248 9.78 9.37 -7.91
N PHE A 249 10.89 10.07 -8.12
CA PHE A 249 12.23 9.51 -8.06
C PHE A 249 13.13 10.16 -7.01
N SER A 250 14.08 9.38 -6.51
CA SER A 250 14.92 9.73 -5.35
C SER A 250 15.81 10.96 -5.55
N ARG A 251 16.03 11.43 -6.78
CA ARG A 251 16.82 12.64 -7.09
C ARG A 251 15.97 13.91 -7.24
N GLY A 252 14.76 13.91 -6.70
CA GLY A 252 13.90 15.09 -6.69
C GLY A 252 13.13 15.33 -7.99
N ILE A 253 13.11 14.33 -8.87
CA ILE A 253 12.41 14.38 -10.16
C ILE A 253 11.09 13.63 -10.02
N PHE A 254 10.05 14.12 -10.66
CA PHE A 254 8.86 13.33 -10.95
C PHE A 254 8.53 13.41 -12.44
N VAL A 255 7.90 12.36 -12.95
CA VAL A 255 7.38 12.30 -14.32
C VAL A 255 5.92 11.92 -14.30
N VAL A 256 5.22 12.28 -15.37
CA VAL A 256 3.87 11.81 -15.68
C VAL A 256 3.94 10.99 -16.94
N ILE A 257 3.38 9.80 -16.91
CA ILE A 257 3.29 8.91 -18.06
C ILE A 257 1.83 8.61 -18.42
N SER A 258 1.60 8.41 -19.72
CA SER A 258 0.34 7.87 -20.24
C SER A 258 0.24 6.38 -19.97
N THR A 259 -0.94 5.90 -19.60
CA THR A 259 -1.27 4.47 -19.56
C THR A 259 -2.14 4.05 -20.75
N HIS A 260 -2.33 4.94 -21.72
CA HIS A 260 -3.08 4.63 -22.92
C HIS A 260 -2.27 3.64 -23.77
N ILE A 261 -2.90 2.56 -24.24
CA ILE A 261 -2.19 1.46 -24.92
C ILE A 261 -1.31 1.87 -26.11
N ARG A 262 -1.62 2.99 -26.79
CA ARG A 262 -0.87 3.50 -27.96
C ARG A 262 0.37 4.30 -27.58
N GLU A 263 0.40 4.84 -26.38
CA GLU A 263 1.43 5.78 -25.88
C GLU A 263 1.96 5.34 -24.51
N ILE A 264 1.78 4.06 -24.17
CA ILE A 264 2.06 3.55 -22.84
C ILE A 264 3.53 3.77 -22.49
N GLY A 265 3.77 4.42 -21.36
CA GLY A 265 5.13 4.76 -20.93
C GLY A 265 5.73 6.02 -21.53
N GLN A 266 5.03 6.72 -22.43
CA GLN A 266 5.49 8.02 -22.91
C GLN A 266 5.48 9.04 -21.77
N GLU A 267 6.63 9.66 -21.50
CA GLU A 267 6.75 10.78 -20.57
C GLU A 267 6.06 12.01 -21.17
N ILE A 268 4.89 12.37 -20.63
CA ILE A 268 4.12 13.54 -21.08
C ILE A 268 4.61 14.80 -20.35
N PHE A 269 5.05 14.64 -19.11
CA PHE A 269 5.56 15.73 -18.29
C PHE A 269 6.73 15.26 -17.43
N GLN A 270 7.68 16.17 -17.22
CA GLN A 270 8.83 15.96 -16.36
C GLN A 270 9.13 17.27 -15.62
N ALA A 271 9.34 17.19 -14.31
CA ALA A 271 9.83 18.31 -13.52
C ALA A 271 10.82 17.84 -12.44
N ARG A 272 11.73 18.75 -12.06
CA ARG A 272 12.56 18.61 -10.87
C ARG A 272 12.14 19.69 -9.89
N ASP A 273 11.42 19.29 -8.85
CA ASP A 273 10.89 20.22 -7.86
C ASP A 273 11.76 20.25 -6.59
N HIS A 274 12.53 19.18 -6.34
CA HIS A 274 13.43 19.09 -5.18
C HIS A 274 14.90 19.01 -5.59
N LYS A 275 15.74 19.80 -4.94
CA LYS A 275 17.19 19.84 -5.22
C LYS A 275 17.89 18.59 -4.71
N ASP A 276 17.52 18.10 -3.54
CA ASP A 276 18.23 17.03 -2.85
C ASP A 276 17.57 15.67 -3.03
N SER A 277 16.33 15.52 -2.57
CA SER A 277 15.60 14.25 -2.66
C SER A 277 14.08 14.44 -2.65
N LEU A 278 13.37 13.44 -3.19
CA LEU A 278 11.93 13.29 -3.08
C LEU A 278 11.65 11.97 -2.35
N THR A 279 10.76 12.01 -1.37
CA THR A 279 10.46 10.85 -0.49
C THR A 279 9.04 10.33 -0.65
N SER A 280 8.11 11.16 -1.10
CA SER A 280 6.70 10.79 -1.30
C SER A 280 6.03 11.79 -2.26
N ILE A 281 4.90 11.38 -2.84
CA ILE A 281 4.01 12.21 -3.64
C ILE A 281 2.60 11.90 -3.13
N ALA A 282 1.78 12.92 -2.91
CA ALA A 282 0.36 12.76 -2.68
C ALA A 282 -0.43 13.41 -3.83
N VAL A 283 -1.42 12.69 -4.36
CA VAL A 283 -2.30 13.22 -5.40
C VAL A 283 -3.71 13.35 -4.83
N SER A 284 -4.28 14.55 -4.91
CA SER A 284 -5.68 14.76 -4.60
C SER A 284 -6.54 14.32 -5.78
N LEU A 285 -7.50 13.43 -5.53
CA LEU A 285 -8.45 12.95 -6.54
C LEU A 285 -9.69 13.86 -6.67
N TYR A 286 -9.81 14.88 -5.82
CA TYR A 286 -10.90 15.84 -5.92
C TYR A 286 -10.62 16.86 -7.02
N LYS A 287 -11.48 16.85 -8.06
CA LYS A 287 -11.65 17.99 -8.95
C LYS A 287 -12.19 19.14 -8.11
N GLU A 288 -11.34 20.04 -7.64
CA GLU A 288 -11.84 21.36 -7.26
C GLU A 288 -12.44 22.00 -8.51
N TYR A 289 -13.73 22.31 -8.44
CA TYR A 289 -14.46 23.10 -9.45
C TYR A 289 -14.07 24.59 -9.41
N SER A 290 -12.93 24.95 -8.83
CA SER A 290 -12.35 26.27 -8.99
C SER A 290 -11.33 26.24 -10.12
N ARG A 291 -11.62 27.03 -11.16
CA ARG A 291 -10.60 27.45 -12.11
C ARG A 291 -9.39 27.96 -11.31
N ASP A 292 -8.23 27.47 -11.71
CA ASP A 292 -6.90 27.82 -11.23
C ASP A 292 -6.41 27.09 -9.96
N SER A 293 -5.33 26.32 -10.16
CA SER A 293 -4.47 25.60 -9.21
C SER A 293 -4.93 24.22 -8.72
N THR A 294 -4.50 23.18 -9.45
CA THR A 294 -4.14 21.89 -8.83
C THR A 294 -3.01 22.17 -7.84
N SER A 295 -3.35 22.27 -6.54
CA SER A 295 -2.33 22.38 -5.50
C SER A 295 -1.67 21.01 -5.26
N LEU A 296 -0.43 20.88 -5.70
CA LEU A 296 0.51 19.80 -5.34
C LEU A 296 0.90 19.95 -3.86
N CYS A 297 0.99 18.85 -3.11
CA CYS A 297 1.54 18.80 -1.76
C CYS A 297 2.45 17.59 -1.61
#